data_AF-A0A7K2MZ59-F1
#
_entry.id   AF-A0A7K2MZ59-F1
#
_cell.length_a   1.000
_cell.length_b   1.000
_cell.length_c   1.000
_cell.angle_alpha   90.00
_cell.angle_beta   90.00
_cell.angle_gamma   90.00
#
_symmetry.space_group_name_H-M   'P 1'
#
loop_
_entity.id
_entity.type
_entity.pdbx_description
1 polymer ?
#
loop_
_entity_poly.entity_id
_entity_poly.type
_entity_poly.pdbx_seq_one_letter_code
_entity_poly.pdbx_strand_id
1 'polypeptide(L)'
;LDLWTRDPDALPADVRAAYLKASREAVPSIVADYRASAGIDVDHDRADREHGNRLRMPVTVLQQDWGAALGYDAAALWRAWAPDLRHETVGCGHFMAEEAPDEVAGALRALLTR
;
A
#
# COMPACT_ATOMS: atom_id res chain seq x y z
N LEU A 1 -13.55 5.48 5.59
CA LEU A 1 -13.31 6.33 4.42
C LEU A 1 -12.85 7.71 4.88
N ASP A 2 -13.68 8.47 5.60
CA ASP A 2 -13.37 9.86 6.01
C ASP A 2 -12.07 10.03 6.82
N LEU A 3 -11.78 9.11 7.74
CA LEU A 3 -10.56 9.15 8.56
C LEU A 3 -9.27 8.90 7.78
N TRP A 4 -9.38 8.36 6.57
CA TRP A 4 -8.27 7.86 5.79
C TRP A 4 -8.00 8.72 4.55
N THR A 5 -8.88 9.68 4.25
CA THR A 5 -8.69 10.69 3.21
C THR A 5 -8.22 12.02 3.81
N ARG A 6 -7.39 12.78 3.08
CA ARG A 6 -7.14 14.20 3.41
C ARG A 6 -8.08 15.14 2.67
N ASP A 7 -8.50 14.77 1.47
CA ASP A 7 -9.52 15.48 0.70
C ASP A 7 -10.86 14.73 0.77
N PRO A 8 -11.92 15.31 1.40
CA PRO A 8 -13.23 14.68 1.47
C PRO A 8 -13.92 14.57 0.10
N ASP A 9 -13.55 15.41 -0.87
CA ASP A 9 -14.13 15.41 -2.21
C ASP A 9 -13.48 14.37 -3.14
N ALA A 10 -12.35 13.78 -2.73
CA ALA A 10 -11.67 12.72 -3.46
C ALA A 10 -12.47 11.40 -3.53
N LEU A 11 -13.46 11.23 -2.67
CA LEU A 11 -14.40 10.11 -2.72
C LEU A 11 -15.84 10.62 -2.93
N PRO A 12 -16.22 10.98 -4.17
CA PRO A 12 -17.59 11.37 -4.51
C PRO A 12 -18.62 10.32 -4.09
N ALA A 13 -19.89 10.74 -3.97
CA ALA A 13 -20.94 9.95 -3.36
C ALA A 13 -21.17 8.58 -4.04
N ASP A 14 -21.05 8.50 -5.36
CA ASP A 14 -21.19 7.27 -6.14
C ASP A 14 -20.01 6.31 -5.93
N VAL A 15 -18.77 6.83 -5.94
CA VAL A 15 -17.56 6.05 -5.61
C VAL A 15 -17.63 5.52 -4.18
N ARG A 16 -18.00 6.38 -3.23
CA ARG A 16 -18.24 5.99 -1.83
C ARG A 16 -19.28 4.88 -1.71
N ALA A 17 -20.40 5.00 -2.42
CA ALA A 17 -21.45 3.98 -2.40
C ALA A 17 -20.93 2.63 -2.93
N ALA A 18 -20.09 2.64 -3.97
CA ALA A 18 -19.47 1.44 -4.51
C ALA A 18 -18.56 0.75 -3.48
N TYR A 19 -17.67 1.51 -2.81
CA TYR A 19 -16.83 1.00 -1.72
C TYR A 19 -17.67 0.37 -0.60
N LEU A 20 -18.68 1.09 -0.09
CA LEU A 20 -19.51 0.61 1.01
C LEU A 20 -20.32 -0.64 0.65
N LYS A 21 -20.82 -0.72 -0.58
CA LYS A 21 -21.52 -1.91 -1.06
C LYS A 21 -20.57 -3.11 -1.14
N ALA A 22 -19.45 -2.95 -1.83
CA ALA A 22 -18.47 -4.02 -2.01
C ALA A 22 -17.94 -4.55 -0.66
N SER A 23 -17.59 -3.65 0.27
CA SER A 23 -17.12 -4.06 1.60
C SER A 23 -18.19 -4.81 2.40
N ARG A 24 -19.46 -4.37 2.34
CA ARG A 24 -20.57 -5.03 3.05
C ARG A 24 -20.83 -6.44 2.51
N GLU A 25 -20.72 -6.62 1.20
CA GLU A 25 -20.96 -7.91 0.54
C GLU A 25 -19.76 -8.88 0.70
N ALA A 26 -18.59 -8.38 1.09
CA ALA A 26 -17.35 -9.14 1.22
C ALA A 26 -16.84 -9.30 2.67
N VAL A 27 -17.66 -9.04 3.68
CA VAL A 27 -17.21 -9.11 5.10
C VAL A 27 -16.52 -10.44 5.45
N PRO A 28 -17.06 -11.62 5.08
CA PRO A 28 -16.39 -12.89 5.42
C PRO A 28 -14.99 -13.03 4.83
N SER A 29 -14.77 -12.57 3.59
CA SER A 29 -13.46 -12.65 2.93
C SER A 29 -12.50 -11.60 3.49
N ILE A 30 -12.95 -10.38 3.77
CA ILE A 30 -12.11 -9.35 4.41
C ILE A 30 -11.63 -9.85 5.78
N VAL A 31 -12.52 -10.44 6.59
CA VAL A 31 -12.12 -10.97 7.90
C VAL A 31 -11.16 -12.16 7.75
N ALA A 32 -11.35 -13.02 6.74
CA ALA A 32 -10.42 -14.12 6.46
C ALA A 32 -9.03 -13.60 6.04
N ASP A 33 -8.96 -12.57 5.21
CA ASP A 33 -7.73 -11.89 4.79
C ASP A 33 -6.94 -11.37 6.00
N TYR A 34 -7.59 -10.61 6.89
CA TYR A 34 -6.95 -10.13 8.12
C TYR A 34 -6.48 -11.27 9.05
N ARG A 35 -7.18 -12.41 9.11
CA ARG A 35 -6.71 -13.57 9.88
C ARG A 35 -5.47 -14.21 9.25
N ALA A 36 -5.40 -14.26 7.92
CA ALA A 36 -4.22 -14.76 7.23
C ALA A 36 -3.01 -13.85 7.45
N SER A 37 -3.20 -12.53 7.37
CA SER A 37 -2.13 -11.54 7.58
C SER A 37 -1.59 -11.50 9.01
N ALA A 38 -2.38 -11.95 9.99
CA ALA A 38 -1.95 -12.13 11.38
C ALA A 38 -1.41 -13.55 11.68
N GLY A 39 -1.36 -14.43 10.67
CA GLY A 39 -1.00 -15.83 10.81
C GLY A 39 -0.12 -16.31 9.66
N ILE A 40 -0.72 -17.05 8.72
CA ILE A 40 0.02 -17.77 7.68
C ILE A 40 0.88 -16.88 6.78
N ASP A 41 0.48 -15.63 6.52
CA ASP A 41 1.28 -14.72 5.68
C ASP A 41 2.61 -14.37 6.36
N VAL A 42 2.62 -14.25 7.70
CA VAL A 42 3.85 -14.02 8.48
C VAL A 42 4.79 -15.22 8.40
N ASP A 43 4.24 -16.44 8.38
CA ASP A 43 5.03 -17.66 8.24
C ASP A 43 5.65 -17.76 6.85
N HIS A 44 4.89 -17.39 5.80
CA HIS A 44 5.42 -17.31 4.43
C HIS A 44 6.52 -16.25 4.30
N ASP A 45 6.30 -15.04 4.81
CA ASP A 45 7.30 -13.97 4.79
C ASP A 45 8.57 -14.37 5.56
N ARG A 46 8.43 -15.03 6.71
CA ARG A 46 9.58 -15.53 7.48
C ARG A 46 10.35 -16.57 6.70
N ALA A 47 9.66 -17.52 6.06
CA ALA A 47 10.31 -18.53 5.24
C ALA A 47 11.09 -17.88 4.10
N ASP A 48 10.52 -16.90 3.38
CA ASP A 48 11.24 -16.17 2.33
C ASP A 48 12.49 -15.45 2.87
N ARG A 49 12.39 -14.84 4.06
CA ARG A 49 13.55 -14.21 4.72
C ARG A 49 14.65 -15.20 5.05
N GLU A 50 14.32 -16.37 5.58
CA GLU A 50 15.28 -17.43 5.93
C GLU A 50 16.00 -17.98 4.71
N HIS A 51 15.29 -18.09 3.58
CA HIS A 51 15.88 -18.49 2.30
C HIS A 51 16.63 -17.35 1.58
N GLY A 52 16.62 -16.14 2.13
CA GLY A 52 17.26 -14.97 1.53
C GLY A 52 16.56 -14.48 0.25
N ASN A 53 15.28 -14.82 0.07
CA ASN A 53 14.50 -14.40 -1.09
C ASN A 53 14.28 -12.88 -1.08
N ARG A 54 14.35 -12.29 -2.27
CA ARG A 54 14.21 -10.84 -2.50
C ARG A 54 13.46 -10.58 -3.81
N LEU A 55 12.82 -9.42 -3.87
CA LEU A 55 12.20 -8.90 -5.09
C LEU A 55 13.33 -8.45 -6.05
N ARG A 56 13.58 -9.25 -7.09
CA ARG A 56 14.70 -9.04 -8.03
C ARG A 56 14.40 -8.03 -9.14
N MET A 57 13.13 -7.71 -9.35
CA MET A 57 12.68 -6.69 -10.30
C MET A 57 12.78 -5.28 -9.68
N PRO A 58 12.77 -4.21 -10.50
CA PRO A 58 12.60 -2.85 -9.98
C PRO A 58 11.32 -2.72 -9.14
N VAL A 59 11.43 -2.08 -7.98
CA VAL A 59 10.30 -1.82 -7.09
C VAL A 59 10.16 -0.32 -6.88
N THR A 60 8.91 0.18 -6.92
CA THR A 60 8.56 1.53 -6.51
C THR A 60 7.51 1.47 -5.42
N VAL A 61 7.77 2.16 -4.30
CA VAL A 61 6.86 2.28 -3.17
C VAL A 61 6.44 3.74 -3.02
N LEU A 62 5.13 3.98 -3.08
CA LEU A 62 4.50 5.22 -2.66
C LEU A 62 3.77 4.97 -1.35
N GLN A 63 3.98 5.82 -0.34
CA GLN A 63 3.29 5.67 0.95
C GLN A 63 3.20 7.01 1.70
N GLN A 64 2.30 7.12 2.67
CA GLN A 64 2.37 8.23 3.63
C GLN A 64 3.64 8.09 4.49
N ASP A 65 4.08 9.20 5.10
CA ASP A 65 5.28 9.22 5.94
C ASP A 65 5.04 8.64 7.35
N TRP A 66 4.63 7.37 7.39
CA TRP A 66 4.47 6.60 8.61
C TRP A 66 5.79 6.38 9.35
N GLY A 67 6.91 6.41 8.63
CA GLY A 67 8.25 6.31 9.23
C GLY A 67 8.51 7.46 10.17
N ALA A 68 8.25 8.70 9.73
CA ALA A 68 8.30 9.87 10.59
C ALA A 68 7.24 9.83 11.70
N ALA A 69 6.01 9.40 11.38
CA ALA A 69 4.91 9.40 12.35
C ALA A 69 5.04 8.37 13.48
N LEU A 70 5.64 7.20 13.20
CA LEU A 70 5.73 6.06 14.13
C LEU A 70 7.16 5.75 14.58
N GLY A 71 8.17 6.46 14.05
CA GLY A 71 9.56 6.36 14.50
C GLY A 71 10.33 5.17 13.93
N TYR A 72 10.21 4.90 12.63
CA TYR A 72 10.97 3.85 11.95
C TYR A 72 11.44 4.28 10.55
N ASP A 73 12.48 3.62 10.03
CA ASP A 73 12.95 3.86 8.65
C ASP A 73 12.19 2.95 7.68
N ALA A 74 11.13 3.49 7.07
CA ALA A 74 10.31 2.75 6.12
C ALA A 74 11.09 2.34 4.86
N ALA A 75 12.00 3.19 4.38
CA ALA A 75 12.78 2.89 3.18
C ALA A 75 13.76 1.75 3.44
N ALA A 76 14.37 1.68 4.63
CA ALA A 76 15.25 0.57 5.02
C ALA A 76 14.49 -0.77 5.13
N LEU A 77 13.27 -0.76 5.68
CA LEU A 77 12.43 -1.98 5.76
C LEU A 77 12.13 -2.54 4.37
N TRP A 78 11.74 -1.67 3.42
CA TRP A 78 11.52 -2.07 2.04
C TRP A 78 12.80 -2.51 1.33
N ARG A 79 13.91 -1.79 1.53
CA ARG A 79 15.19 -2.11 0.87
C ARG A 79 15.75 -3.47 1.26
N ALA A 80 15.40 -3.95 2.44
CA ALA A 80 15.75 -5.30 2.88
C ALA A 80 15.07 -6.40 2.03
N TRP A 81 13.93 -6.11 1.41
CA TRP A 81 13.20 -7.00 0.49
C TRP A 81 13.50 -6.70 -0.99
N ALA A 82 13.68 -5.43 -1.33
CA ALA A 82 13.83 -4.94 -2.69
C ALA A 82 15.12 -4.12 -2.84
N PRO A 83 16.23 -4.71 -3.31
CA PRO A 83 17.49 -3.99 -3.46
C PRO A 83 17.43 -2.87 -4.52
N ASP A 84 16.61 -3.02 -5.56
CA ASP A 84 16.37 -2.00 -6.59
C ASP A 84 15.11 -1.16 -6.28
N LEU A 85 15.16 -0.45 -5.15
CA LEU A 85 14.04 0.31 -4.61
C LEU A 85 14.09 1.80 -4.98
N ARG A 86 12.96 2.30 -5.49
CA ARG A 86 12.59 3.71 -5.45
C ARG A 86 11.49 3.89 -4.40
N HIS A 87 11.75 4.66 -3.35
CA HIS A 87 10.81 4.89 -2.26
C HIS A 87 10.49 6.38 -2.19
N GLU A 88 9.21 6.72 -2.20
CA GLU A 88 8.73 8.10 -2.17
C GLU A 88 7.59 8.20 -1.16
N THR A 89 7.58 9.29 -0.39
CA THR A 89 6.47 9.63 0.49
C THR A 89 5.50 10.58 -0.22
N VAL A 90 4.21 10.37 0.00
CA VAL A 90 3.14 11.15 -0.67
C VAL A 90 2.40 12.07 0.31
N GLY A 91 1.92 13.19 -0.23
CA GLY A 91 1.15 14.19 0.53
C GLY A 91 -0.34 13.87 0.68
N CYS A 92 -0.89 12.96 -0.11
CA CYS A 92 -2.29 12.56 -0.05
C CYS A 92 -2.59 11.61 1.14
N GLY A 93 -3.87 11.33 1.38
CA GLY A 93 -4.30 10.29 2.31
C GLY A 93 -4.09 8.88 1.75
N HIS A 94 -4.70 7.90 2.40
CA HIS A 94 -4.53 6.47 2.12
C HIS A 94 -5.06 6.06 0.74
N PHE A 95 -6.13 6.72 0.29
CA PHE A 95 -6.75 6.50 -1.01
C PHE A 95 -6.01 7.29 -2.09
N MET A 96 -4.72 6.99 -2.27
CA MET A 96 -3.80 7.77 -3.11
C MET A 96 -4.25 7.84 -4.57
N ALA A 97 -4.87 6.77 -5.08
CA ALA A 97 -5.36 6.71 -6.46
C ALA A 97 -6.56 7.63 -6.67
N GLU A 98 -7.37 7.84 -5.62
CA GLU A 98 -8.50 8.76 -5.64
C GLU A 98 -8.08 10.20 -5.35
N GLU A 99 -7.16 10.43 -4.41
CA GLU A 99 -6.73 11.76 -3.97
C GLU A 99 -5.66 12.40 -4.86
N ALA A 100 -4.77 11.59 -5.45
CA ALA A 100 -3.68 12.06 -6.30
C ALA A 100 -3.48 11.14 -7.53
N PRO A 101 -4.51 10.96 -8.38
CA PRO A 101 -4.47 10.02 -9.50
C PRO A 101 -3.31 10.29 -10.47
N ASP A 102 -2.99 11.56 -10.74
CA ASP A 102 -1.91 11.95 -11.65
C ASP A 102 -0.52 11.60 -11.09
N GLU A 103 -0.33 11.75 -9.79
CA GLU A 103 0.91 11.39 -9.09
C GLU A 103 1.12 9.87 -9.13
N VAL A 104 0.09 9.09 -8.77
CA VAL A 104 0.12 7.62 -8.81
C VAL A 104 0.35 7.11 -10.23
N ALA A 105 -0.38 7.64 -11.21
CA ALA A 105 -0.22 7.25 -12.62
C ALA A 105 1.16 7.63 -13.16
N GLY A 106 1.71 8.78 -12.76
CA GLY A 106 3.06 9.21 -13.09
C GLY A 106 4.12 8.25 -12.56
N ALA A 107 4.02 7.85 -11.29
CA ALA A 107 4.92 6.87 -10.69
C ALA A 107 4.85 5.50 -11.38
N LEU A 108 3.65 5.02 -11.73
CA LEU A 108 3.47 3.78 -12.48
C LEU A 108 4.14 3.86 -13.86
N ARG A 109 3.92 4.94 -14.62
CA ARG A 109 4.57 5.14 -15.93
C ARG A 109 6.08 5.16 -15.80
N ALA A 110 6.62 5.85 -14.79
CA ALA A 110 8.05 5.91 -14.55
C ALA A 110 8.63 4.53 -14.19
N LEU A 111 7.91 3.72 -13.38
CA LEU A 111 8.31 2.35 -13.07
C LEU A 111 8.36 1.47 -14.32
N LEU A 112 7.35 1.57 -15.20
CA LEU A 112 7.27 0.76 -16.42
C LEU A 112 8.39 1.07 -17.44
N THR A 113 9.08 2.19 -17.30
CA THR A 113 10.22 2.58 -18.15
C THR A 113 11.59 2.24 -17.54
N ARG A 114 11.63 1.57 -16.38
CA ARG A 114 12.87 1.16 -15.71
C ARG A 114 13.38 -0.19 -16.21
#